data_AF-W6WKA2-F1
#
_entry.id   AF-W6WKA2-F1
#
_cell.length_a   1.000
_cell.length_b   1.000
_cell.length_c   1.000
_cell.angle_alpha   90.00
_cell.angle_beta   90.00
_cell.angle_gamma   90.00
#
_symmetry.space_group_name_H-M   'P 1'
#
loop_
_entity.id
_entity.type
_entity.pdbx_description
1 polymer ?
#
loop_
_entity_poly.entity_id
_entity_poly.type
_entity_poly.pdbx_seq_one_letter_code
_entity_poly.pdbx_strand_id
1 'polypeptide(L)'
;MQQQFRKGDLVLVPGVVKYDQSKPESVYVDVQYQGFAVTADELKLVRPFFAVGDEAWRPAGIDGKELEKVTVLAVHDEMVWVRDESGSFASLKAVHLTRKLKPLEPEQGKATETPVVEA
;
A
#
# COMPACT_ATOMS: atom_id res chain seq x y z
N MET A 1 -16.18 6.52 -26.40
CA MET A 1 -15.20 6.25 -27.46
C MET A 1 -14.27 5.17 -26.97
N GLN A 2 -13.98 4.15 -27.80
CA GLN A 2 -13.04 3.09 -27.44
C GLN A 2 -11.68 3.45 -28.06
N GLN A 3 -10.66 3.63 -27.24
CA GLN A 3 -9.30 3.89 -27.71
C GLN A 3 -8.73 2.59 -28.28
N GLN A 4 -8.16 2.64 -29.48
CA GLN A 4 -7.47 1.50 -30.10
C GLN A 4 -5.98 1.54 -29.69
N PHE A 5 -5.45 0.41 -29.27
CA PHE A 5 -4.04 0.23 -28.89
C PHE A 5 -3.30 -0.58 -29.95
N ARG A 6 -1.99 -0.35 -30.08
CA ARG A 6 -1.09 -1.08 -31.00
C ARG A 6 -0.11 -1.95 -30.21
N LYS A 7 0.40 -3.00 -30.87
CA LYS A 7 1.47 -3.83 -30.30
C LYS A 7 2.70 -2.95 -30.02
N GLY A 8 3.15 -2.95 -28.76
CA GLY A 8 4.29 -2.16 -28.30
C GLY A 8 3.91 -0.89 -27.52
N ASP A 9 2.63 -0.53 -27.44
CA ASP A 9 2.18 0.60 -26.61
C ASP A 9 2.40 0.30 -25.13
N LEU A 10 2.91 1.30 -24.39
CA LEU A 10 2.98 1.27 -22.93
C LEU A 10 1.66 1.81 -22.37
N VAL A 11 1.06 1.05 -21.46
CA VAL A 11 -0.23 1.40 -20.84
C VAL A 11 -0.13 1.29 -19.32
N LEU A 12 -0.97 2.06 -18.61
CA LEU A 12 -1.14 1.96 -17.16
C LEU A 12 -2.51 1.37 -16.87
N VAL A 13 -2.54 0.27 -16.13
CA VAL A 13 -3.78 -0.40 -15.72
C VAL A 13 -3.89 -0.33 -14.20
N PRO A 14 -5.01 0.15 -13.63
CA PRO A 14 -5.21 0.15 -12.20
C PRO A 14 -5.35 -1.28 -11.67
N GLY A 15 -4.67 -1.57 -10.56
CA GLY A 15 -4.73 -2.86 -9.86
C GLY A 15 -4.69 -2.67 -8.34
N VAL A 16 -4.95 -3.76 -7.62
CA VAL A 16 -4.96 -3.79 -6.15
C VAL A 16 -3.84 -4.69 -5.65
N VAL A 17 -2.95 -4.14 -4.82
CA VAL A 17 -1.92 -4.92 -4.13
C VAL A 17 -2.59 -5.88 -3.13
N LYS A 18 -2.24 -7.17 -3.19
CA LYS A 18 -2.73 -8.18 -2.24
C LYS A 18 -1.73 -8.47 -1.14
N TYR A 19 -0.46 -8.66 -1.50
CA TYR A 19 0.63 -8.90 -0.56
C TYR A 19 1.98 -8.63 -1.23
N ASP A 20 2.98 -8.32 -0.40
CA ASP A 20 4.38 -8.30 -0.81
C ASP A 20 4.92 -9.74 -0.80
N GLN A 21 5.63 -10.12 -1.85
CA GLN A 21 6.33 -11.39 -1.95
C GLN A 21 7.82 -11.14 -1.69
N SER A 22 8.32 -11.73 -0.61
CA SER A 22 9.67 -11.46 -0.11
C SER A 22 10.78 -12.05 -0.98
N LYS A 23 10.50 -13.11 -1.76
CA LYS A 23 11.42 -13.69 -2.76
C LYS A 23 10.65 -14.30 -3.95
N PRO A 24 10.95 -13.90 -5.20
CA PRO A 24 11.70 -12.69 -5.57
C PRO A 24 10.98 -11.42 -5.06
N GLU A 25 11.71 -10.32 -4.83
CA GLU A 25 11.16 -9.01 -4.41
C GLU A 25 10.13 -8.52 -5.42
N SER A 26 8.90 -8.94 -5.20
CA SER A 26 7.79 -8.71 -6.12
C SER A 26 6.54 -8.46 -5.31
N VAL A 27 5.61 -7.76 -5.91
CA VAL A 27 4.33 -7.42 -5.32
C VAL A 27 3.27 -8.15 -6.13
N TYR A 28 2.39 -8.86 -5.45
CA TYR A 28 1.28 -9.53 -6.11
C TYR A 28 0.13 -8.53 -6.27
N VAL A 29 -0.19 -8.21 -7.52
CA VAL A 29 -1.20 -7.22 -7.91
C VAL A 29 -2.33 -7.92 -8.64
N ASP A 30 -3.56 -7.64 -8.21
CA ASP A 30 -4.79 -8.11 -8.86
C ASP A 30 -5.33 -7.03 -9.80
N VAL A 31 -5.43 -7.37 -11.08
CA VAL A 31 -6.00 -6.54 -12.14
C VAL A 31 -7.21 -7.28 -12.70
N GLN A 32 -8.42 -6.78 -12.39
CA GLN A 32 -9.68 -7.38 -12.87
C GLN A 32 -9.78 -8.91 -12.61
N TYR A 33 -9.45 -9.36 -11.39
CA TYR A 33 -9.50 -10.76 -10.96
C TYR A 33 -8.40 -11.66 -11.54
N GLN A 34 -7.41 -11.07 -12.22
CA GLN A 34 -6.19 -11.77 -12.62
C GLN A 34 -5.01 -11.22 -11.84
N GLY A 35 -4.30 -12.10 -11.15
CA GLY A 35 -3.16 -11.72 -10.33
C GLY A 35 -1.84 -11.89 -11.06
N PHE A 36 -0.96 -10.90 -10.92
CA PHE A 36 0.36 -10.83 -11.52
C PHE A 36 1.40 -10.54 -10.44
N ALA A 37 2.56 -11.19 -10.51
CA ALA A 37 3.73 -10.77 -9.76
C ALA A 37 4.47 -9.71 -10.58
N VAL A 38 4.68 -8.54 -9.99
CA VAL A 38 5.33 -7.38 -10.62
C VAL A 38 6.43 -6.91 -9.69
N THR A 39 7.56 -6.44 -10.21
CA THR A 39 8.60 -5.89 -9.34
C THR A 39 8.16 -4.54 -8.78
N ALA A 40 8.56 -4.22 -7.55
CA ALA A 40 8.05 -3.03 -6.86
C ALA A 40 8.43 -1.70 -7.56
N ASP A 41 9.53 -1.67 -8.31
CA ASP A 41 10.02 -0.53 -9.09
C ASP A 41 9.16 -0.22 -10.33
N GLU A 42 8.42 -1.20 -10.84
CA GLU A 42 7.48 -1.04 -11.95
C GLU A 42 6.12 -0.49 -11.50
N LEU A 43 5.88 -0.41 -10.18
CA LEU A 43 4.61 0.02 -9.63
C LEU A 43 4.61 1.51 -9.25
N LYS A 44 3.53 2.18 -9.66
CA LYS A 44 3.22 3.53 -9.19
C LYS A 44 2.02 3.49 -8.24
N LEU A 45 2.24 3.86 -6.97
CA LEU A 45 1.14 3.97 -6.01
C LEU A 45 0.21 5.13 -6.42
N VAL A 46 -1.01 4.78 -6.84
CA VAL A 46 -2.04 5.78 -7.18
C VAL A 46 -2.74 6.27 -5.91
N ARG A 47 -3.04 5.35 -4.99
CA ARG A 47 -3.77 5.65 -3.76
C ARG A 47 -3.45 4.64 -2.66
N PRO A 48 -3.07 5.09 -1.46
CA PRO A 48 -2.97 4.18 -0.31
C PRO A 48 -4.35 3.66 0.07
N PHE A 49 -4.43 2.37 0.37
CA PHE A 49 -5.56 1.76 1.05
C PHE A 49 -5.50 2.05 2.56
N PHE A 50 -6.65 2.18 3.22
CA PHE A 50 -6.72 2.26 4.67
C PHE A 50 -7.87 1.37 5.16
N ALA A 51 -7.68 0.72 6.29
CA ALA A 51 -8.72 0.02 7.03
C ALA A 51 -9.22 0.88 8.19
N VAL A 52 -10.44 0.61 8.66
CA VAL A 52 -10.95 1.22 9.90
C VAL A 52 -10.07 0.80 11.06
N GLY A 53 -9.65 1.77 11.87
CA GLY A 53 -8.71 1.59 12.97
C GLY A 53 -7.24 1.85 12.59
N ASP A 54 -6.91 2.02 11.31
CA ASP A 54 -5.55 2.34 10.90
C ASP A 54 -5.09 3.70 11.46
N GLU A 55 -3.82 3.76 11.83
CA GLU A 55 -3.13 5.02 12.09
C GLU A 55 -2.58 5.59 10.78
N ALA A 56 -2.84 6.87 10.53
CA ALA A 56 -2.37 7.60 9.36
C ALA A 56 -1.81 8.97 9.77
N TRP A 57 -1.13 9.62 8.84
CA TRP A 57 -0.56 10.96 9.04
C TRP A 57 -1.05 11.89 7.94
N ARG A 58 -1.50 13.09 8.33
CA ARG A 58 -1.90 14.16 7.42
C ARG A 58 -0.95 15.36 7.56
N PRO A 59 -0.72 16.14 6.49
CA PRO A 59 -0.05 17.43 6.63
C PRO A 59 -0.82 18.36 7.57
N ALA A 60 -0.12 18.95 8.53
CA ALA A 60 -0.63 19.93 9.46
C ALA A 60 -0.21 21.34 9.03
N GLY A 61 -1.10 22.31 9.23
CA GLY A 61 -0.88 23.71 8.88
C GLY A 61 -0.84 23.99 7.37
N ILE A 62 -0.53 25.24 7.03
CA ILE A 62 -0.53 25.75 5.65
C ILE A 62 0.71 25.24 4.88
N ASP A 63 1.83 25.07 5.58
CA ASP A 63 3.11 24.70 4.97
C ASP A 63 3.29 23.17 4.83
N GLY A 64 2.43 22.36 5.45
CA GLY A 64 2.41 20.90 5.32
C GLY A 64 3.69 20.17 5.78
N LYS A 65 4.58 20.87 6.51
CA LYS A 65 5.86 20.32 6.99
C LYS A 65 5.70 19.44 8.23
N GLU A 66 4.71 19.74 9.05
CA GLU A 66 4.37 18.93 10.21
C GLU A 66 3.37 17.86 9.80
N LEU A 67 3.52 16.65 10.32
CA LEU A 67 2.58 15.57 10.12
C LEU A 67 1.82 15.34 11.41
N GLU A 68 0.50 15.47 11.35
CA GLU A 68 -0.39 15.16 12.45
C GLU A 68 -0.90 13.73 12.32
N LYS A 69 -0.85 12.99 13.44
CA LYS A 69 -1.37 11.63 13.52
C LYS A 69 -2.89 11.65 13.60
N VAL A 70 -3.52 10.76 12.84
CA VAL A 70 -4.97 10.58 12.81
C VAL A 70 -5.34 9.09 12.83
N THR A 71 -6.52 8.77 13.34
CA THR A 71 -7.10 7.42 13.33
C THR A 71 -8.20 7.35 12.27
N VAL A 72 -8.17 6.32 11.43
CA VAL A 72 -9.20 6.09 10.42
C VAL A 72 -10.47 5.52 11.06
N LEU A 73 -11.60 6.19 10.85
CA LEU A 73 -12.91 5.81 11.38
C LEU A 73 -13.81 5.17 10.33
N ALA A 74 -13.71 5.61 9.09
CA ALA A 74 -14.48 5.06 7.97
C ALA A 74 -13.76 5.32 6.64
N VAL A 75 -14.01 4.46 5.67
CA VAL A 75 -13.47 4.59 4.31
C VAL A 75 -14.62 4.38 3.32
N HIS A 76 -14.76 5.32 2.38
CA HIS A 76 -15.71 5.23 1.28
C HIS A 76 -15.09 5.80 0.01
N ASP A 77 -14.96 4.96 -1.02
CA ASP A 77 -14.27 5.28 -2.27
C ASP A 77 -12.86 5.85 -2.06
N GLU A 78 -12.64 7.13 -2.40
CA GLU A 78 -11.38 7.86 -2.22
C GLU A 78 -11.32 8.67 -0.92
N MET A 79 -12.42 8.72 -0.16
CA MET A 79 -12.56 9.51 1.04
C MET A 79 -12.33 8.66 2.29
N VAL A 80 -11.63 9.25 3.24
CA VAL A 80 -11.28 8.67 4.53
C VAL A 80 -11.74 9.62 5.62
N TRP A 81 -12.55 9.11 6.53
CA TRP A 81 -12.97 9.84 7.71
C TRP A 81 -12.00 9.54 8.83
N VAL A 82 -11.46 10.58 9.44
CA VAL A 82 -10.40 10.46 10.44
C VAL A 82 -10.73 11.24 11.70
N ARG A 83 -10.16 10.81 12.82
CA ARG A 83 -10.15 11.53 14.09
C ARG A 83 -8.72 11.81 14.51
N ASP A 84 -8.41 13.06 14.82
CA ASP A 84 -7.11 13.43 15.36
C ASP A 84 -7.01 13.17 16.87
N GLU A 85 -5.84 13.42 17.45
CA GLU A 85 -5.58 13.22 18.87
C GLU A 85 -6.37 14.20 19.75
N SER A 86 -6.79 15.35 19.21
CA SER A 86 -7.65 16.30 19.92
C SER A 86 -9.11 15.82 20.02
N GLY A 87 -9.47 14.78 19.26
CA GLY A 87 -10.84 14.27 19.15
C GLY A 87 -11.66 14.97 18.07
N SER A 88 -11.05 15.87 17.28
CA SER A 88 -11.72 16.51 16.15
C SER A 88 -11.80 15.56 14.96
N PHE A 89 -12.80 15.80 14.10
CA PHE A 89 -13.11 14.94 12.95
C PHE A 89 -12.83 15.66 11.64
N ALA A 90 -12.34 14.93 10.66
CA ALA A 90 -12.16 15.44 9.30
C ALA A 90 -12.45 14.36 8.25
N SER A 91 -12.83 14.81 7.06
CA SER A 91 -12.94 13.98 5.87
C SER A 91 -11.87 14.39 4.87
N LEU A 92 -11.01 13.47 4.47
CA LEU A 92 -9.84 13.73 3.62
C LEU A 92 -9.79 12.71 2.48
N LYS A 93 -9.16 13.09 1.36
CA LYS A 93 -8.82 12.11 0.32
C LYS A 93 -7.70 11.21 0.83
N ALA A 94 -7.78 9.92 0.54
CA ALA A 94 -6.75 8.94 0.92
C ALA A 94 -5.35 9.33 0.41
N VAL A 95 -5.26 10.00 -0.75
CA VAL A 95 -3.98 10.48 -1.31
C VAL A 95 -3.31 11.58 -0.50
N HIS A 96 -4.03 12.23 0.42
CA HIS A 96 -3.48 13.23 1.35
C HIS A 96 -3.02 12.61 2.67
N LEU A 97 -3.18 11.30 2.83
CA LEU A 97 -2.78 10.57 4.01
C LEU A 97 -1.58 9.69 3.70
N THR A 98 -0.68 9.55 4.67
CA THR A 98 0.46 8.64 4.61
C THR A 98 0.35 7.58 5.70
N ARG A 99 0.91 6.39 5.44
CA ARG A 99 1.08 5.33 6.44
C ARG A 99 2.48 5.47 7.03
N LYS A 100 2.65 5.11 8.30
CA LYS A 100 3.99 4.84 8.83
C LYS A 100 4.48 3.56 8.18
N LEU A 101 5.42 3.67 7.25
CA LEU A 101 6.13 2.53 6.71
C LEU A 101 6.81 1.84 7.89
N LYS A 102 6.31 0.67 8.29
CA LYS A 102 7.04 -0.19 9.23
C LYS A 102 8.29 -0.64 8.47
N PRO A 103 9.52 -0.49 9.01
CA PRO A 103 10.67 -1.13 8.41
C PRO A 103 10.37 -2.61 8.27
N LEU A 104 10.63 -3.19 7.10
CA LEU A 104 10.59 -4.63 6.91
C LEU A 104 11.63 -5.21 7.88
N GLU A 105 11.18 -5.77 9.00
CA GLU A 105 12.05 -6.58 9.84
C GLU A 105 12.50 -7.75 8.98
N PRO A 106 13.81 -7.97 8.77
CA PRO A 106 14.27 -9.15 8.05
C PRO A 106 13.78 -10.36 8.84
N GLU A 107 12.93 -11.19 8.23
CA GLU A 107 12.57 -12.49 8.81
C GLU A 107 13.87 -13.26 9.05
N GLN A 108 14.30 -13.32 10.31
CA GLN A 108 15.43 -14.11 10.72
C GLN A 108 15.13 -15.55 10.32
N GLY A 109 15.91 -16.05 9.36
CA GLY A 109 15.77 -17.40 8.85
C GLY A 109 15.77 -18.40 9.99
N LYS A 110 14.65 -19.10 10.17
CA LYS A 110 14.69 -20.40 10.83
C LYS A 110 15.49 -21.32 9.92
N ALA A 111 16.78 -21.44 10.21
CA ALA A 111 17.60 -22.54 9.73
C ALA A 111 16.87 -23.82 10.14
N THR A 112 16.31 -24.52 9.16
CA THR A 112 15.81 -25.86 9.36
C THR A 112 17.04 -26.75 9.23
N GLU A 113 17.54 -27.23 10.37
CA GLU A 113 18.62 -28.22 10.41
C GLU A 113 18.15 -29.48 9.65
N THR A 114 18.82 -29.79 8.55
CA THR A 114 18.66 -31.07 7.86
C THR A 114 19.36 -32.15 8.69
N PRO A 115 18.71 -33.24 9.10
CA PRO A 115 19.41 -34.33 9.75
C PRO A 115 20.28 -35.06 8.72
N VAL A 116 21.57 -35.17 9.01
CA VAL A 116 22.53 -36.02 8.30
C VAL A 116 22.08 -37.48 8.50
N VAL A 117 21.77 -38.18 7.42
CA VAL A 117 21.66 -39.64 7.42
C VAL A 117 23.02 -40.16 6.99
N GLU A 118 23.78 -40.72 7.93
CA GLU A 118 24.98 -41.51 7.64
C GLU A 118 24.60 -42.79 6.87
N ALA A 119 25.45 -43.14 5.90
CA ALA A 119 25.32 -44.29 5.01
C ALA A 119 25.92 -45.57 5.62
#